data_AF-A0A9D8FP38-F1
#
_entry.id   AF-A0A9D8FP38-F1
#
_cell.length_a   1.000
_cell.length_b   1.000
_cell.length_c   1.000
_cell.angle_alpha   90.00
_cell.angle_beta   90.00
_cell.angle_gamma   90.00
#
_symmetry.space_group_name_H-M   'P 1'
#
loop_
_entity.id
_entity.type
_entity.pdbx_description
1 polymer ?
#
loop_
_entity_poly.entity_id
_entity_poly.type
_entity_poly.pdbx_seq_one_letter_code
_entity_poly.pdbx_strand_id
1 'polypeptide(L)'
;MQTQFEDINEPYELVLHLLSLSYLYGDFAIPYHFMNVSSQAYLSVKKGDIEALHQFASRNWIDFDLLSEEKQTELEQIYDKISNQYGEQLKIELAPLPLEFLTELGERALKFGKFRDAHSAFKASGDLEKRVNQFIVEATQILNSKDLTSGEMGDEALDGKLSQAAEFVFQAVKLKNPFGNQFQKLGPQLHYEDAEAARKYGKYIEQSLFKEIIDFTIQFLIDDRSIDSKITNALSIGKLRRAFLKQLATRFSGGADRFKSFTENYRQAVEMLKEAKTEKDFLEVQKTLLGRGTGDNEYYQFLQELSLEHPVSALLVNTQMTQENKPFIAPTILKSGASLLEFLELA
;
A
#
# COMPACT_ATOMS: atom_id res chain seq x y z
N MET A 1 7.31 2.60 -12.55
CA MET A 1 6.72 2.98 -13.84
C MET A 1 7.40 4.27 -14.25
N GLN A 2 8.19 4.27 -15.34
CA GLN A 2 8.74 5.50 -15.92
C GLN A 2 7.58 6.28 -16.54
N THR A 3 7.44 7.56 -16.19
CA THR A 3 6.55 8.47 -16.94
C THR A 3 7.21 8.73 -18.29
N GLN A 4 6.58 8.33 -19.40
CA GLN A 4 7.07 8.66 -20.73
C GLN A 4 6.67 10.11 -21.05
N PHE A 5 7.57 11.05 -20.75
CA PHE A 5 7.35 12.50 -20.89
C PHE A 5 7.22 12.96 -22.34
N GLU A 6 7.64 12.12 -23.28
CA GLU A 6 7.46 12.28 -24.72
C GLU A 6 5.96 12.37 -25.09
N ASP A 7 5.08 11.77 -24.28
CA ASP A 7 3.63 11.74 -24.53
C ASP A 7 2.86 12.93 -23.94
N ILE A 8 3.49 13.77 -23.11
CA ILE A 8 2.85 14.95 -22.50
C ILE A 8 2.99 16.12 -23.47
N ASN A 9 1.93 16.35 -24.24
CA ASN A 9 1.88 17.37 -25.31
C ASN A 9 1.36 18.73 -24.85
N GLU A 10 0.79 18.82 -23.64
CA GLU A 10 0.24 20.08 -23.13
C GLU A 10 1.15 20.74 -22.08
N PRO A 11 1.53 22.01 -22.27
CA PRO A 11 2.33 22.78 -21.30
C PRO A 11 1.73 22.81 -19.90
N TYR A 12 0.41 22.93 -19.81
CA TYR A 12 -0.31 22.91 -18.54
C TYR A 12 -0.14 21.57 -17.79
N GLU A 13 -0.16 20.45 -18.52
CA GLU A 13 0.08 19.13 -17.93
C GLU A 13 1.50 18.96 -17.42
N LEU A 14 2.48 19.49 -18.14
CA LEU A 14 3.90 19.46 -17.76
C LEU A 14 4.16 20.33 -16.52
N VAL A 15 3.49 21.47 -16.41
CA VAL A 15 3.54 22.38 -15.26
C VAL A 15 2.96 21.77 -14.01
N LEU A 16 1.79 21.15 -14.11
CA LEU A 16 1.19 20.46 -12.98
C LEU A 16 2.02 19.24 -12.57
N HIS A 17 2.70 18.61 -13.54
CA HIS A 17 3.67 17.57 -13.24
C HIS A 17 4.88 18.14 -12.48
N LEU A 18 5.50 19.23 -12.94
CA LEU A 18 6.61 19.86 -12.21
C LEU A 18 6.20 20.43 -10.86
N LEU A 19 5.03 21.06 -10.74
CA LEU A 19 4.48 21.53 -9.47
C LEU A 19 4.22 20.37 -8.52
N SER A 20 3.71 19.23 -9.02
CA SER A 20 3.59 18.01 -8.21
C SER A 20 4.95 17.58 -7.70
N LEU A 21 5.95 17.51 -8.58
CA LEU A 21 7.28 17.10 -8.19
C LEU A 21 7.94 18.13 -7.25
N SER A 22 7.76 19.43 -7.44
CA SER A 22 8.31 20.49 -6.58
C SER A 22 7.65 20.53 -5.20
N TYR A 23 6.32 20.38 -5.16
CA TYR A 23 5.54 20.32 -3.92
C TYR A 23 5.86 19.06 -3.10
N LEU A 24 6.24 17.96 -3.74
CA LEU A 24 6.38 16.64 -3.13
C LEU A 24 7.84 16.19 -2.94
N TYR A 25 8.76 16.67 -3.78
CA TYR A 25 10.15 16.17 -3.89
C TYR A 25 11.20 17.24 -4.23
N GLY A 26 10.84 18.52 -4.30
CA GLY A 26 11.78 19.61 -4.56
C GLY A 26 12.63 19.98 -3.34
N ASP A 27 13.81 20.59 -3.57
CA ASP A 27 14.59 21.26 -2.51
C ASP A 27 13.82 22.44 -1.85
N PHE A 28 12.63 22.78 -2.39
CA PHE A 28 11.55 23.46 -1.68
C PHE A 28 10.66 22.46 -0.95
N ALA A 29 11.23 21.70 -0.02
CA ALA A 29 10.43 21.14 1.04
C ALA A 29 9.70 22.31 1.72
N ILE A 30 8.45 22.56 1.33
CA ILE A 30 7.48 23.16 2.24
C ILE A 30 7.65 22.31 3.51
N PRO A 31 8.02 22.91 4.66
CA PRO A 31 8.53 22.18 5.80
C PRO A 31 7.44 21.26 6.36
N TYR A 32 7.39 20.04 5.85
CA TYR A 32 6.41 19.04 6.23
C TYR A 32 7.11 17.71 6.54
N HIS A 33 8.23 17.81 7.26
CA HIS A 33 8.62 16.77 8.21
C HIS A 33 7.91 17.03 9.54
N PHE A 34 6.65 16.63 9.66
CA PHE A 34 6.05 16.47 10.99
C PHE A 34 6.72 15.27 11.65
N MET A 35 7.68 15.55 12.53
CA MET A 35 7.93 14.91 13.85
C MET A 35 9.36 15.13 14.38
N ASN A 36 10.17 16.03 13.79
CA ASN A 36 11.41 16.44 14.43
C ASN A 36 11.58 17.96 14.46
N VAL A 37 11.37 18.55 15.62
CA VAL A 37 11.51 20.01 15.86
C VAL A 37 12.97 20.48 15.64
N SER A 38 13.93 19.54 15.54
CA SER A 38 15.35 19.82 15.32
C SER A 38 15.79 19.80 13.85
N SER A 39 14.94 19.41 12.90
CA SER A 39 15.25 19.43 11.46
C SER A 39 14.65 20.66 10.77
N GLN A 40 15.05 21.86 11.21
CA GLN A 40 14.84 23.08 10.42
C GLN A 40 15.99 23.19 9.41
N ALA A 41 15.83 22.58 8.23
CA ALA A 41 16.70 22.91 7.10
C ALA A 41 16.24 24.27 6.55
N TYR A 42 16.93 25.35 6.93
CA TYR A 42 16.81 26.63 6.25
C TYR A 42 17.57 26.54 4.93
N LEU A 43 16.85 26.38 3.82
CA LEU A 43 17.43 26.45 2.48
C LEU A 43 17.04 27.77 1.83
N SER A 44 17.98 28.71 1.80
CA SER A 44 17.89 29.92 1.00
C SER A 44 18.32 29.60 -0.43
N VAL A 45 17.39 29.61 -1.38
CA VAL A 45 17.73 29.59 -2.81
C VAL A 45 17.58 31.00 -3.37
N LYS A 46 18.63 31.48 -4.06
CA LYS A 46 18.63 32.74 -4.80
C LYS A 46 18.06 32.51 -6.20
N LYS A 47 17.43 33.54 -6.75
CA LYS A 47 16.91 33.57 -8.14
C LYS A 47 17.99 33.11 -9.13
N GLY A 48 17.68 32.12 -9.98
CA GLY A 48 18.57 31.62 -11.04
C GLY A 48 19.43 30.38 -10.70
N ASP A 49 19.05 29.59 -9.69
CA ASP A 49 19.79 28.39 -9.30
C ASP A 49 19.46 27.17 -10.17
N ILE A 50 20.06 27.14 -11.36
CA ILE A 50 19.92 26.05 -12.37
C ILE A 50 20.38 24.70 -11.81
N GLU A 51 21.31 24.70 -10.84
CA GLU A 51 21.84 23.46 -10.25
C GLU A 51 20.80 22.79 -9.34
N ALA A 52 19.99 23.57 -8.61
CA ALA A 52 18.82 23.07 -7.89
C ALA A 52 17.74 22.50 -8.83
N LEU A 53 17.53 23.11 -10.01
CA LEU A 53 16.62 22.58 -11.04
C LEU A 53 17.12 21.26 -11.64
N HIS A 54 18.42 21.14 -11.89
CA HIS A 54 19.04 19.90 -12.38
C HIS A 54 19.02 18.78 -11.33
N GLN A 55 19.30 19.09 -10.05
CA GLN A 55 19.18 18.13 -8.95
C GLN A 55 17.71 17.70 -8.72
N PHE A 56 16.78 18.64 -8.87
CA PHE A 56 15.34 18.39 -8.84
C PHE A 56 14.89 17.47 -9.97
N ALA A 57 15.35 17.71 -11.20
CA ALA A 57 15.02 16.88 -12.36
C ALA A 57 15.60 15.46 -12.22
N SER A 58 16.88 15.33 -11.85
CA SER A 58 17.54 14.02 -11.73
C SER A 58 16.95 13.16 -10.60
N ARG A 59 16.55 13.76 -9.47
CA ARG A 59 15.88 13.05 -8.36
C ARG A 59 14.45 12.61 -8.69
N ASN A 60 13.79 13.31 -9.62
CA ASN A 60 12.42 13.03 -10.05
C ASN A 60 12.32 12.32 -11.40
N TRP A 61 13.45 11.77 -11.87
CA TRP A 61 13.56 10.91 -13.04
C TRP A 61 13.14 11.64 -14.33
N ILE A 62 13.27 12.97 -14.32
CA ILE A 62 13.25 13.83 -15.49
C ILE A 62 14.71 14.06 -15.83
N ASP A 63 15.18 13.47 -16.91
CA ASP A 63 16.48 13.86 -17.43
C ASP A 63 16.26 15.18 -18.17
N PHE A 64 16.47 16.30 -17.47
CA PHE A 64 16.18 17.64 -17.99
C PHE A 64 16.90 17.87 -19.32
N ASP A 65 18.10 17.30 -19.44
CA ASP A 65 18.96 17.33 -20.62
C ASP A 65 18.40 16.53 -21.81
N LEU A 66 17.39 15.66 -21.61
CA LEU A 66 16.69 14.93 -22.69
C LEU A 66 15.42 15.64 -23.18
N LEU A 67 14.98 16.72 -22.52
CA LEU A 67 13.89 17.55 -23.01
C LEU A 67 14.34 18.40 -24.20
N SER A 68 13.44 18.72 -25.13
CA SER A 68 13.74 19.69 -26.18
C SER A 68 13.97 21.09 -25.57
N GLU A 69 14.83 21.90 -26.19
CA GLU A 69 15.09 23.28 -25.75
C GLU A 69 13.80 24.11 -25.60
N GLU A 70 12.82 23.88 -26.47
CA GLU A 70 11.50 24.51 -26.40
C GLU A 70 10.75 24.14 -25.12
N LYS A 71 10.73 22.85 -24.74
CA LYS A 71 10.11 22.39 -23.49
C LYS A 71 10.88 22.86 -22.25
N GLN A 72 12.21 22.90 -22.29
CA GLN A 72 13.03 23.44 -21.20
C GLN A 72 12.72 24.92 -20.95
N THR A 73 12.70 25.72 -22.01
CA THR A 73 12.41 27.17 -21.94
C THR A 73 11.00 27.43 -21.41
N GLU A 74 10.03 26.63 -21.85
CA GLU A 74 8.65 26.72 -21.37
C GLU A 74 8.54 26.39 -19.87
N LEU A 75 9.27 25.37 -19.40
CA LEU A 75 9.33 25.01 -17.99
C LEU A 75 9.95 26.10 -17.13
N GLU A 76 11.03 26.71 -17.60
CA GLU A 76 11.66 27.86 -16.93
C GLU A 76 10.69 29.04 -16.82
N GLN A 77 9.97 29.37 -17.90
CA GLN A 77 8.99 30.46 -17.89
C GLN A 77 7.85 30.21 -16.90
N ILE A 78 7.42 28.96 -16.75
CA ILE A 78 6.33 28.65 -15.83
C ILE A 78 6.82 28.59 -14.39
N TYR A 79 8.00 28.04 -14.16
CA TYR A 79 8.68 28.13 -12.86
C TYR A 79 8.82 29.59 -12.42
N ASP A 80 9.26 30.47 -13.32
CA ASP A 80 9.36 31.90 -13.04
C ASP A 80 8.00 32.53 -12.74
N LYS A 81 6.93 32.16 -13.46
CA LYS A 81 5.58 32.64 -13.14
C LYS A 81 5.13 32.20 -11.75
N ILE A 82 5.30 30.93 -11.40
CA ILE A 82 4.94 30.38 -10.09
C ILE A 82 5.75 31.03 -8.98
N SER A 83 7.07 31.14 -9.17
CA SER A 83 7.99 31.77 -8.21
C SER A 83 7.68 33.24 -8.02
N ASN A 84 7.38 33.98 -9.09
CA ASN A 84 7.00 35.39 -8.98
C ASN A 84 5.62 35.59 -8.33
N GLN A 85 4.68 34.67 -8.56
CA GLN A 85 3.31 34.80 -8.07
C GLN A 85 3.12 34.28 -6.63
N TYR A 86 3.82 33.19 -6.27
CA TYR A 86 3.64 32.47 -5.02
C TYR A 86 4.94 32.28 -4.23
N GLY A 87 6.11 32.66 -4.75
CA GLY A 87 7.41 32.33 -4.18
C GLY A 87 7.69 32.89 -2.79
N GLU A 88 7.13 34.05 -2.43
CA GLU A 88 7.21 34.57 -1.06
C GLU A 88 6.24 33.85 -0.11
N GLN A 89 5.05 33.47 -0.59
CA GLN A 89 4.08 32.69 0.19
C GLN A 89 4.58 31.25 0.43
N LEU A 90 5.22 30.64 -0.57
CA LEU A 90 5.91 29.35 -0.50
C LEU A 90 6.99 29.27 0.59
N LYS A 91 7.56 30.41 1.00
CA LYS A 91 8.58 30.47 2.06
C LYS A 91 8.00 30.55 3.47
N ILE A 92 6.75 30.97 3.62
CA ILE A 92 6.21 31.43 4.91
C ILE A 92 4.92 30.68 5.28
N GLU A 93 4.12 30.26 4.30
CA GLU A 93 2.81 29.64 4.50
C GLU A 93 2.83 28.12 4.26
N LEU A 94 2.03 27.43 5.07
CA LEU A 94 1.77 26.01 4.94
C LEU A 94 0.76 25.79 3.80
N ALA A 95 1.23 25.23 2.68
CA ALA A 95 0.47 24.97 1.45
C ALA A 95 -0.13 26.21 0.74
N PRO A 96 0.71 27.06 0.12
CA PRO A 96 0.29 28.33 -0.45
C PRO A 96 -0.25 28.26 -1.89
N LEU A 97 -0.49 27.05 -2.40
CA LEU A 97 -1.07 26.87 -3.72
C LEU A 97 -2.60 27.02 -3.63
N PRO A 98 -3.26 27.56 -4.68
CA PRO A 98 -4.73 27.61 -4.72
C PRO A 98 -5.34 26.21 -4.61
N LEU A 99 -6.57 26.15 -4.09
CA LEU A 99 -7.29 24.92 -3.80
C LEU A 99 -7.40 24.00 -5.03
N GLU A 100 -7.66 24.58 -6.19
CA GLU A 100 -7.84 23.86 -7.45
C GLU A 100 -6.55 23.13 -7.85
N PHE A 101 -5.39 23.77 -7.65
CA PHE A 101 -4.09 23.15 -7.89
C PHE A 101 -3.83 22.02 -6.92
N LEU A 102 -4.05 22.22 -5.61
CA LEU A 102 -3.86 21.17 -4.61
C LEU A 102 -4.74 19.95 -4.89
N THR A 103 -5.98 20.17 -5.34
CA THR A 103 -6.91 19.09 -5.70
C THR A 103 -6.38 18.30 -6.90
N GLU A 104 -5.97 18.98 -7.97
CA GLU A 104 -5.45 18.31 -9.16
C GLU A 104 -4.14 17.56 -8.90
N LEU A 105 -3.25 18.15 -8.09
CA LEU A 105 -2.03 17.49 -7.63
C LEU A 105 -2.34 16.21 -6.85
N GLY A 106 -3.34 16.25 -5.98
CA GLY A 106 -3.82 15.09 -5.23
C GLY A 106 -4.32 13.97 -6.15
N GLU A 107 -5.15 14.31 -7.15
CA GLU A 107 -5.69 13.34 -8.11
C GLU A 107 -4.60 12.70 -8.97
N ARG A 108 -3.63 13.49 -9.44
CA ARG A 108 -2.49 12.99 -10.21
C ARG A 108 -1.62 12.07 -9.38
N ALA A 109 -1.24 12.50 -8.17
CA ALA A 109 -0.46 11.69 -7.26
C ALA A 109 -1.14 10.34 -6.97
N LEU A 110 -2.46 10.36 -6.78
CA LEU A 110 -3.25 9.14 -6.59
C LEU A 110 -3.19 8.23 -7.82
N LYS A 111 -3.38 8.76 -9.04
CA LYS A 111 -3.27 8.00 -10.31
C LYS A 111 -1.92 7.30 -10.47
N PHE A 112 -0.85 7.89 -9.95
CA PHE A 112 0.50 7.32 -9.95
C PHE A 112 0.81 6.43 -8.74
N GLY A 113 -0.14 6.17 -7.84
CA GLY A 113 0.07 5.37 -6.63
C GLY A 113 0.95 6.06 -5.57
N LYS A 114 1.12 7.38 -5.68
CA LYS A 114 1.89 8.22 -4.76
C LYS A 114 1.02 8.69 -3.59
N PHE A 115 0.66 7.76 -2.72
CA PHE A 115 -0.36 8.02 -1.69
C PHE A 115 0.07 9.03 -0.60
N ARG A 116 1.36 9.14 -0.27
CA ARG A 116 1.86 10.16 0.68
C ARG A 116 1.64 11.56 0.14
N ASP A 117 1.83 11.69 -1.16
CA ASP A 117 1.74 12.92 -1.88
C ASP A 117 0.29 13.35 -2.05
N ALA A 118 -0.55 12.41 -2.48
CA ALA A 118 -2.00 12.59 -2.55
C ALA A 118 -2.58 12.96 -1.18
N HIS A 119 -2.15 12.29 -0.11
CA HIS A 119 -2.58 12.59 1.25
C HIS A 119 -2.28 14.04 1.62
N SER A 120 -1.04 14.49 1.40
CA SER A 120 -0.61 15.85 1.74
C SER A 120 -1.40 16.90 0.95
N ALA A 121 -1.58 16.69 -0.35
CA ALA A 121 -2.31 17.60 -1.22
C ALA A 121 -3.79 17.73 -0.81
N PHE A 122 -4.51 16.61 -0.62
CA PHE A 122 -5.90 16.65 -0.19
C PHE A 122 -6.07 17.11 1.26
N LYS A 123 -5.08 16.88 2.13
CA LYS A 123 -5.12 17.41 3.50
C LYS A 123 -4.97 18.92 3.51
N ALA A 124 -4.08 19.45 2.67
CA ALA A 124 -3.90 20.88 2.48
C ALA A 124 -5.13 21.55 1.85
N SER A 125 -5.79 20.87 0.91
CA SER A 125 -7.05 21.36 0.30
C SER A 125 -8.25 21.26 1.25
N GLY A 126 -8.17 20.44 2.31
CA GLY A 126 -9.29 20.13 3.19
C GLY A 126 -10.25 19.06 2.63
N ASP A 127 -9.94 18.44 1.49
CA ASP A 127 -10.77 17.41 0.85
C ASP A 127 -10.38 15.97 1.22
N LEU A 128 -9.36 15.74 2.05
CA LEU A 128 -8.87 14.38 2.38
C LEU A 128 -10.00 13.43 2.81
N GLU A 129 -10.77 13.83 3.82
CA GLU A 129 -11.87 13.00 4.34
C GLU A 129 -13.00 12.83 3.32
N LYS A 130 -13.27 13.85 2.51
CA LYS A 130 -14.26 13.78 1.43
C LYS A 130 -13.82 12.76 0.37
N ARG A 131 -12.56 12.78 -0.03
CA ARG A 131 -12.00 11.86 -1.03
C ARG A 131 -11.94 10.43 -0.52
N VAL A 132 -11.49 10.22 0.72
CA VAL A 132 -11.54 8.90 1.38
C VAL A 132 -12.97 8.36 1.43
N ASN A 133 -13.94 9.18 1.85
CA ASN A 133 -15.34 8.76 1.92
C ASN A 133 -15.92 8.46 0.54
N GLN A 134 -15.54 9.19 -0.50
CA GLN A 134 -15.97 8.92 -1.87
C GLN A 134 -15.58 7.50 -2.31
N PHE A 135 -14.32 7.09 -2.11
CA PHE A 135 -13.89 5.73 -2.44
C PHE A 135 -14.66 4.66 -1.68
N ILE A 136 -14.92 4.89 -0.39
CA ILE A 136 -15.69 3.94 0.42
C ILE A 136 -17.13 3.82 -0.08
N VAL A 137 -17.74 4.94 -0.48
CA VAL A 137 -19.10 4.97 -1.04
C VAL A 137 -19.12 4.20 -2.38
N GLU A 138 -18.18 4.46 -3.27
CA GLU A 138 -18.06 3.77 -4.56
C GLU A 138 -17.84 2.26 -4.39
N ALA A 139 -16.94 1.84 -3.49
CA ALA A 139 -16.75 0.44 -3.12
C ALA A 139 -18.05 -0.19 -2.58
N THR A 140 -18.72 0.50 -1.65
CA THR A 140 -19.96 0.01 -1.02
C THR A 140 -21.09 -0.11 -2.03
N GLN A 141 -21.21 0.81 -2.99
CA GLN A 141 -22.19 0.75 -4.07
C GLN A 141 -21.95 -0.46 -4.98
N ILE A 142 -20.70 -0.74 -5.32
CA ILE A 142 -20.35 -1.94 -6.09
C ILE A 142 -20.76 -3.18 -5.30
N LEU A 143 -20.30 -3.31 -4.04
CA LEU A 143 -20.54 -4.49 -3.20
C LEU A 143 -22.04 -4.75 -2.93
N ASN A 144 -22.86 -3.70 -2.84
CA ASN A 144 -24.31 -3.79 -2.66
C ASN A 144 -25.10 -3.88 -3.97
N SER A 145 -24.44 -3.88 -5.13
CA SER A 145 -25.15 -3.95 -6.41
C SER A 145 -25.95 -5.25 -6.52
N LYS A 146 -27.16 -5.16 -7.08
CA LYS A 146 -28.07 -6.31 -7.22
C LYS A 146 -27.46 -7.44 -8.05
N ASP A 147 -26.59 -7.09 -9.00
CA ASP A 147 -25.94 -8.07 -9.86
C ASP A 147 -24.96 -8.98 -9.09
N LEU A 148 -24.37 -8.50 -7.99
CA LEU A 148 -23.49 -9.33 -7.13
C LEU A 148 -24.28 -10.23 -6.18
N THR A 149 -25.50 -9.83 -5.81
CA THR A 149 -26.33 -10.54 -4.83
C THR A 149 -27.30 -11.54 -5.45
N SER A 150 -27.60 -11.41 -6.76
CA SER A 150 -28.51 -12.29 -7.50
C SER A 150 -27.86 -13.57 -8.03
N GLY A 151 -26.52 -13.65 -8.08
CA GLY A 151 -25.80 -14.88 -8.48
C GLY A 151 -25.84 -15.20 -9.98
N GLU A 152 -26.41 -14.34 -10.82
CA GLU A 152 -26.53 -14.53 -12.27
C GLU A 152 -25.31 -14.03 -13.07
N MET A 153 -24.32 -13.47 -12.38
CA MET A 153 -23.10 -12.93 -12.99
C MET A 153 -22.05 -14.02 -13.22
N GLY A 154 -21.47 -14.06 -14.43
CA GLY A 154 -20.33 -14.92 -14.72
C GLY A 154 -19.11 -14.59 -13.85
N ASP A 155 -18.28 -15.60 -13.55
CA ASP A 155 -17.18 -15.45 -12.59
C ASP A 155 -16.16 -14.36 -12.99
N GLU A 156 -15.91 -14.13 -14.28
CA GLU A 156 -15.01 -13.07 -14.77
C GLU A 156 -15.55 -11.65 -14.50
N ALA A 157 -16.85 -11.44 -14.73
CA ALA A 157 -17.49 -10.16 -14.45
C ALA A 157 -17.58 -9.89 -12.94
N LEU A 158 -17.81 -10.94 -12.15
CA LEU A 158 -17.77 -10.90 -10.69
C LEU A 158 -16.38 -10.46 -10.20
N ASP A 159 -15.33 -11.10 -10.71
CA ASP A 159 -13.95 -10.80 -10.33
C ASP A 159 -13.56 -9.36 -10.69
N GLY A 160 -13.95 -8.88 -11.88
CA GLY A 160 -13.73 -7.49 -12.30
C GLY A 160 -14.37 -6.47 -11.36
N LYS A 161 -15.64 -6.66 -10.98
CA LYS A 161 -16.32 -5.78 -10.01
C LYS A 161 -15.67 -5.82 -8.63
N LEU A 162 -15.30 -7.01 -8.15
CA LEU A 162 -14.65 -7.16 -6.85
C LEU A 162 -13.25 -6.56 -6.82
N SER A 163 -12.48 -6.70 -7.91
CA SER A 163 -11.18 -6.07 -8.04
C SER A 163 -11.29 -4.55 -8.01
N GLN A 164 -12.32 -3.98 -8.66
CA GLN A 164 -12.61 -2.56 -8.62
C GLN A 164 -13.00 -2.08 -7.21
N ALA A 165 -13.88 -2.81 -6.52
CA ALA A 165 -14.24 -2.48 -5.13
C ALA A 165 -13.03 -2.56 -4.19
N ALA A 166 -12.18 -3.58 -4.34
CA ALA A 166 -10.96 -3.74 -3.56
C ALA A 166 -9.94 -2.62 -3.84
N GLU A 167 -9.84 -2.17 -5.10
CA GLU A 167 -8.99 -1.03 -5.48
C GLU A 167 -9.44 0.25 -4.76
N PHE A 168 -10.74 0.56 -4.74
CA PHE A 168 -11.25 1.73 -4.01
C PHE A 168 -10.96 1.64 -2.51
N VAL A 169 -11.15 0.47 -1.89
CA VAL A 169 -10.82 0.28 -0.48
C VAL A 169 -9.32 0.44 -0.23
N PHE A 170 -8.47 -0.14 -1.07
CA PHE A 170 -7.03 0.02 -1.00
C PHE A 170 -6.62 1.50 -1.10
N GLN A 171 -7.17 2.23 -2.08
CA GLN A 171 -6.91 3.67 -2.25
C GLN A 171 -7.37 4.47 -1.03
N ALA A 172 -8.55 4.19 -0.48
CA ALA A 172 -9.05 4.85 0.74
C ALA A 172 -8.10 4.64 1.93
N VAL A 173 -7.67 3.40 2.17
CA VAL A 173 -6.76 3.04 3.26
C VAL A 173 -5.40 3.71 3.07
N LYS A 174 -4.80 3.59 1.88
CA LYS A 174 -3.49 4.18 1.59
C LYS A 174 -3.52 5.69 1.57
N LEU A 175 -4.62 6.31 1.15
CA LEU A 175 -4.76 7.75 1.19
C LEU A 175 -4.90 8.24 2.63
N LYS A 176 -5.63 7.54 3.50
CA LYS A 176 -5.76 7.90 4.91
C LYS A 176 -4.47 7.65 5.70
N ASN A 177 -3.82 6.51 5.47
CA ASN A 177 -2.57 6.07 6.11
C ASN A 177 -1.51 5.72 5.05
N PRO A 178 -0.80 6.71 4.50
CA PRO A 178 0.13 6.50 3.38
C PRO A 178 1.51 5.97 3.80
N PHE A 179 1.72 5.77 5.10
CA PHE A 179 3.00 5.29 5.64
C PHE A 179 3.05 3.76 5.55
N GLY A 180 3.73 3.25 4.52
CA GLY A 180 3.77 1.83 4.14
C GLY A 180 4.32 0.81 5.15
N ASN A 181 4.67 1.22 6.37
CA ASN A 181 5.38 0.36 7.34
C ASN A 181 4.47 -0.08 8.50
N GLN A 182 3.16 0.15 8.42
CA GLN A 182 2.25 -0.26 9.50
C GLN A 182 2.25 -1.78 9.71
N PHE A 183 2.30 -2.57 8.63
CA PHE A 183 2.29 -4.03 8.72
C PHE A 183 3.59 -4.63 9.26
N GLN A 184 4.72 -3.91 9.14
CA GLN A 184 5.97 -4.30 9.82
C GLN A 184 5.85 -4.21 11.35
N LYS A 185 4.86 -3.46 11.87
CA LYS A 185 4.54 -3.41 13.30
C LYS A 185 3.40 -4.36 13.65
N LEU A 186 2.28 -4.28 12.91
CA LEU A 186 1.08 -5.06 13.17
C LEU A 186 1.30 -6.57 13.05
N GLY A 187 2.06 -7.01 12.03
CA GLY A 187 2.38 -8.43 11.83
C GLY A 187 3.12 -9.01 13.03
N PRO A 188 4.28 -8.46 13.43
CA PRO A 188 4.94 -8.88 14.67
C PRO A 188 4.06 -8.78 15.92
N GLN A 189 3.31 -7.69 16.12
CA GLN A 189 2.44 -7.54 17.30
C GLN A 189 1.42 -8.68 17.42
N LEU A 190 0.85 -9.15 16.30
CA LEU A 190 -0.03 -10.31 16.28
C LEU A 190 0.65 -11.58 16.82
N HIS A 191 1.97 -11.72 16.63
CA HIS A 191 2.75 -12.88 17.06
C HIS A 191 3.42 -12.71 18.43
N TYR A 192 3.63 -11.47 18.89
CA TYR A 192 4.38 -11.17 20.11
C TYR A 192 3.53 -10.82 21.33
N GLU A 193 2.40 -10.14 21.16
CA GLU A 193 1.85 -9.35 22.27
C GLU A 193 0.64 -9.93 22.99
N ASP A 194 0.06 -11.06 22.57
CA ASP A 194 -1.18 -11.45 23.25
C ASP A 194 -1.45 -12.95 23.29
N ALA A 195 -1.37 -13.52 24.49
CA ALA A 195 -1.92 -14.85 24.79
C ALA A 195 -3.42 -14.90 24.47
N GLU A 196 -4.11 -13.76 24.48
CA GLU A 196 -5.48 -13.61 24.02
C GLU A 196 -5.60 -13.56 22.49
N ALA A 197 -4.69 -12.91 21.75
CA ALA A 197 -4.64 -13.01 20.28
C ALA A 197 -4.26 -14.41 19.80
N ALA A 198 -3.31 -15.08 20.46
CA ALA A 198 -3.00 -16.49 20.21
C ALA A 198 -4.19 -17.41 20.54
N ARG A 199 -4.94 -17.14 21.63
CA ARG A 199 -6.21 -17.83 21.93
C ARG A 199 -7.30 -17.51 20.92
N LYS A 200 -7.41 -16.27 20.47
CA LYS A 200 -8.45 -15.80 19.55
C LYS A 200 -8.18 -16.33 18.15
N TYR A 201 -6.96 -16.20 17.66
CA TYR A 201 -6.45 -16.80 16.42
C TYR A 201 -6.54 -18.33 16.46
N GLY A 202 -6.07 -18.97 17.54
CA GLY A 202 -6.20 -20.42 17.73
C GLY A 202 -7.65 -20.91 17.83
N LYS A 203 -8.55 -20.12 18.46
CA LYS A 203 -9.99 -20.38 18.52
C LYS A 203 -10.64 -20.24 17.14
N TYR A 204 -10.25 -19.25 16.34
CA TYR A 204 -10.79 -19.05 15.00
C TYR A 204 -10.33 -20.08 13.98
N ILE A 205 -9.14 -20.65 14.17
CA ILE A 205 -8.61 -21.75 13.33
C ILE A 205 -9.36 -23.08 13.55
N GLU A 206 -10.22 -23.19 14.57
CA GLU A 206 -11.19 -24.27 14.64
C GLU A 206 -12.17 -24.15 13.45
N GLN A 207 -12.23 -25.21 12.64
CA GLN A 207 -12.84 -25.27 11.29
C GLN A 207 -14.30 -24.78 11.17
N SER A 208 -14.98 -24.45 12.27
CA SER A 208 -16.34 -23.91 12.33
C SER A 208 -16.44 -22.38 12.18
N LEU A 209 -15.34 -21.61 12.23
CA LEU A 209 -15.37 -20.14 12.28
C LEU A 209 -14.87 -19.46 10.99
N PHE A 210 -15.35 -19.98 9.86
CA PHE A 210 -14.95 -19.56 8.52
C PHE A 210 -15.18 -18.06 8.25
N LYS A 211 -16.33 -17.55 8.66
CA LYS A 211 -16.70 -16.15 8.46
C LYS A 211 -15.83 -15.24 9.30
N GLU A 212 -15.59 -15.62 10.55
CA GLU A 212 -14.82 -14.85 11.51
C GLU A 212 -13.35 -14.73 11.10
N ILE A 213 -12.75 -15.77 10.54
CA ILE A 213 -11.37 -15.68 10.00
C ILE A 213 -11.31 -14.69 8.84
N ILE A 214 -12.25 -14.76 7.89
CA ILE A 214 -12.24 -13.84 6.75
C ILE A 214 -12.47 -12.41 7.20
N ASP A 215 -13.45 -12.19 8.07
CA ASP A 215 -13.80 -10.87 8.57
C ASP A 215 -12.62 -10.27 9.34
N PHE A 216 -11.94 -11.08 10.16
CA PHE A 216 -10.71 -10.67 10.83
C PHE A 216 -9.58 -10.33 9.84
N THR A 217 -9.44 -11.11 8.77
CA THR A 217 -8.41 -10.88 7.74
C THR A 217 -8.66 -9.58 6.98
N ILE A 218 -9.92 -9.32 6.59
CA ILE A 218 -10.32 -8.07 5.95
C ILE A 218 -10.07 -6.89 6.90
N GLN A 219 -10.49 -7.02 8.16
CA GLN A 219 -10.27 -6.01 9.20
C GLN A 219 -8.79 -5.69 9.39
N PHE A 220 -7.93 -6.72 9.44
CA PHE A 220 -6.48 -6.57 9.57
C PHE A 220 -5.86 -5.85 8.37
N LEU A 221 -6.26 -6.19 7.15
CA LEU A 221 -5.74 -5.54 5.94
C LEU A 221 -6.19 -4.08 5.81
N ILE A 222 -7.39 -3.75 6.29
CA ILE A 222 -7.91 -2.38 6.27
C ILE A 222 -7.26 -1.55 7.39
N ASP A 223 -7.09 -2.12 8.58
CA ASP A 223 -6.56 -1.47 9.79
C ASP A 223 -7.16 -0.08 10.08
N ASP A 224 -8.45 0.08 9.78
CA ASP A 224 -9.21 1.28 10.05
C ASP A 224 -10.66 0.92 10.34
N ARG A 225 -11.09 1.12 11.59
CA ARG A 225 -12.42 0.70 12.05
C ARG A 225 -13.57 1.38 11.30
N SER A 226 -13.39 2.63 10.84
CA SER A 226 -14.47 3.34 10.15
C SER A 226 -14.61 2.89 8.70
N ILE A 227 -13.51 2.50 8.06
CA ILE A 227 -13.52 1.89 6.73
C ILE A 227 -14.03 0.45 6.81
N ASP A 228 -13.44 -0.36 7.69
CA ASP A 228 -13.78 -1.79 7.86
C ASP A 228 -15.26 -1.98 8.14
N SER A 229 -15.83 -1.26 9.12
CA SER A 229 -17.25 -1.40 9.45
C SER A 229 -18.19 -1.13 8.27
N LYS A 230 -17.87 -0.17 7.39
CA LYS A 230 -18.68 0.11 6.19
C LYS A 230 -18.55 -1.03 5.17
N ILE A 231 -17.35 -1.54 4.93
CA ILE A 231 -17.08 -2.59 3.94
C ILE A 231 -17.63 -3.94 4.40
N THR A 232 -17.35 -4.33 5.64
CA THR A 232 -17.79 -5.60 6.24
C THR A 232 -19.32 -5.71 6.30
N ASN A 233 -20.03 -4.58 6.48
CA ASN A 233 -21.50 -4.52 6.40
C ASN A 233 -22.04 -4.67 4.96
N ALA A 234 -21.29 -4.23 3.94
CA ALA A 234 -21.68 -4.37 2.54
C ALA A 234 -21.49 -5.80 2.00
N LEU A 235 -20.62 -6.60 2.63
CA LEU A 235 -20.34 -7.97 2.21
C LEU A 235 -21.39 -8.95 2.75
N SER A 236 -22.49 -9.15 2.03
CA SER A 236 -23.64 -9.93 2.52
C SER A 236 -23.45 -11.46 2.56
N ILE A 237 -22.61 -12.04 1.70
CA ILE A 237 -22.52 -13.52 1.49
C ILE A 237 -21.07 -14.02 1.61
N GLY A 238 -20.88 -15.25 2.11
CA GLY A 238 -19.56 -15.87 2.33
C GLY A 238 -18.68 -15.99 1.07
N LYS A 239 -19.24 -16.38 -0.09
CA LYS A 239 -18.50 -16.43 -1.38
C LYS A 239 -17.97 -15.05 -1.77
N LEU A 240 -18.77 -14.00 -1.58
CA LEU A 240 -18.39 -12.63 -1.86
C LEU A 240 -17.25 -12.16 -0.95
N ARG A 241 -17.32 -12.48 0.34
CA ARG A 241 -16.27 -12.16 1.32
C ARG A 241 -14.93 -12.78 0.94
N ARG A 242 -14.90 -14.05 0.55
CA ARG A 242 -13.68 -14.73 0.07
C ARG A 242 -13.08 -14.05 -1.16
N ALA A 243 -13.90 -13.88 -2.19
CA ALA A 243 -13.43 -13.32 -3.45
C ALA A 243 -12.96 -11.87 -3.26
N PHE A 244 -13.66 -11.07 -2.46
CA PHE A 244 -13.21 -9.73 -2.08
C PHE A 244 -11.90 -9.76 -1.30
N LEU A 245 -11.75 -10.66 -0.32
CA LEU A 245 -10.50 -10.82 0.43
C LEU A 245 -9.33 -11.15 -0.50
N LYS A 246 -9.51 -12.06 -1.47
CA LYS A 246 -8.47 -12.39 -2.46
C LYS A 246 -8.03 -11.17 -3.26
N GLN A 247 -8.98 -10.36 -3.73
CA GLN A 247 -8.70 -9.13 -4.46
C GLN A 247 -7.97 -8.11 -3.57
N LEU A 248 -8.39 -7.96 -2.31
CA LEU A 248 -7.76 -7.06 -1.34
C LEU A 248 -6.31 -7.50 -1.04
N ALA A 249 -6.09 -8.78 -0.74
CA ALA A 249 -4.77 -9.35 -0.50
C ALA A 249 -3.83 -9.17 -1.71
N THR A 250 -4.36 -9.30 -2.92
CA THR A 250 -3.64 -9.07 -4.17
C THR A 250 -3.18 -7.62 -4.29
N ARG A 251 -4.07 -6.65 -4.01
CA ARG A 251 -3.73 -5.21 -4.05
C ARG A 251 -2.67 -4.85 -3.01
N PHE A 252 -2.84 -5.30 -1.77
CA PHE A 252 -1.88 -5.04 -0.70
C PHE A 252 -0.51 -5.71 -0.90
N SER A 253 -0.47 -6.78 -1.71
CA SER A 253 0.78 -7.46 -2.12
C SER A 253 1.49 -6.79 -3.30
N GLY A 254 0.98 -5.64 -3.79
CA GLY A 254 1.55 -4.93 -4.93
C GLY A 254 1.16 -5.51 -6.29
N GLY A 255 0.09 -6.30 -6.38
CA GLY A 255 -0.49 -6.78 -7.64
C GLY A 255 -0.51 -8.30 -7.81
N ALA A 256 -1.16 -8.74 -8.89
CA ALA A 256 -1.43 -10.16 -9.16
C ALA A 256 -0.17 -11.01 -9.29
N ASP A 257 0.86 -10.53 -9.98
CA ASP A 257 2.09 -11.30 -10.22
C ASP A 257 2.87 -11.56 -8.92
N ARG A 258 3.03 -10.51 -8.08
CA ARG A 258 3.69 -10.65 -6.78
C ARG A 258 2.89 -11.55 -5.85
N PHE A 259 1.57 -11.40 -5.83
CA PHE A 259 0.73 -12.25 -5.00
C PHE A 259 0.77 -13.72 -5.47
N LYS A 260 0.76 -13.96 -6.78
CA LYS A 260 0.92 -15.31 -7.34
C LYS A 260 2.24 -15.94 -6.94
N SER A 261 3.36 -15.21 -7.07
CA SER A 261 4.67 -15.70 -6.61
C SER A 261 4.66 -16.05 -5.13
N PHE A 262 4.04 -15.22 -4.28
CA PHE A 262 3.84 -15.53 -2.87
C PHE A 262 3.03 -16.81 -2.64
N THR A 263 1.90 -16.98 -3.33
CA THR A 263 1.07 -18.19 -3.17
C THR A 263 1.82 -19.47 -3.55
N GLU A 264 2.67 -19.41 -4.57
CA GLU A 264 3.50 -20.54 -5.00
C GLU A 264 4.59 -20.84 -3.98
N ASN A 265 5.33 -19.82 -3.54
CA ASN A 265 6.32 -19.93 -2.46
C ASN A 265 5.71 -20.51 -1.18
N TYR A 266 4.49 -20.09 -0.84
CA TYR A 266 3.77 -20.59 0.32
C TYR A 266 3.44 -22.08 0.18
N ARG A 267 2.94 -22.53 -0.97
CA ARG A 267 2.67 -23.96 -1.24
C ARG A 267 3.95 -24.80 -1.13
N GLN A 268 5.04 -24.32 -1.72
CA GLN A 268 6.34 -25.01 -1.64
C GLN A 268 6.84 -25.11 -0.20
N ALA A 269 6.72 -24.02 0.57
CA ALA A 269 7.08 -24.01 1.99
C ALA A 269 6.22 -24.97 2.83
N VAL A 270 4.93 -25.16 2.50
CA VAL A 270 4.07 -26.16 3.15
C VAL A 270 4.60 -27.58 2.93
N GLU A 271 4.98 -27.93 1.70
CA GLU A 271 5.55 -29.25 1.41
C GLU A 271 6.90 -29.46 2.11
N MET A 272 7.78 -28.45 2.07
CA MET A 272 9.06 -28.50 2.78
C MET A 272 8.89 -28.65 4.29
N LEU A 273 7.89 -27.98 4.88
CA LEU A 273 7.63 -28.07 6.32
C LEU A 273 7.26 -29.50 6.75
N LYS A 274 6.54 -30.26 5.91
CA LYS A 274 6.15 -31.66 6.22
C LYS A 274 7.36 -32.58 6.37
N GLU A 275 8.46 -32.27 5.69
CA GLU A 275 9.67 -33.08 5.67
C GLU A 275 10.78 -32.53 6.59
N ALA A 276 10.65 -31.29 7.06
CA ALA A 276 11.64 -30.59 7.86
C ALA A 276 11.90 -31.26 9.22
N LYS A 277 13.17 -31.47 9.57
CA LYS A 277 13.58 -32.09 10.83
C LYS A 277 14.64 -31.31 11.58
N THR A 278 15.44 -30.52 10.87
CA THR A 278 16.58 -29.79 11.42
C THR A 278 16.34 -28.28 11.35
N GLU A 279 17.04 -27.51 12.19
CA GLU A 279 17.02 -26.04 12.13
C GLU A 279 17.30 -25.51 10.72
N LYS A 280 18.20 -26.15 9.97
CA LYS A 280 18.51 -25.78 8.59
C LYS A 280 17.29 -25.94 7.68
N ASP A 281 16.54 -27.03 7.83
CA ASP A 281 15.33 -27.27 7.03
C ASP A 281 14.26 -26.19 7.34
N PHE A 282 14.06 -25.88 8.62
CA PHE A 282 13.12 -24.83 9.04
C PHE A 282 13.55 -23.43 8.57
N LEU A 283 14.86 -23.16 8.50
CA LEU A 283 15.36 -21.94 7.88
C LEU A 283 15.08 -21.90 6.38
N GLU A 284 15.27 -23.01 5.65
CA GLU A 284 14.94 -23.07 4.23
C GLU A 284 13.42 -22.92 3.97
N VAL A 285 12.56 -23.40 4.87
CA VAL A 285 11.11 -23.11 4.84
C VAL A 285 10.84 -21.60 4.90
N GLN A 286 11.49 -20.89 5.84
CA GLN A 286 11.34 -19.43 5.98
C GLN A 286 11.86 -18.66 4.77
N LYS A 287 13.01 -19.08 4.23
CA LYS A 287 13.55 -18.50 2.99
C LYS A 287 12.64 -18.73 1.81
N THR A 288 12.07 -19.92 1.69
CA THR A 288 11.14 -20.26 0.62
C THR A 288 9.88 -19.42 0.73
N LEU A 289 9.31 -19.27 1.94
CA LEU A 289 8.16 -18.40 2.18
C LEU A 289 8.38 -16.97 1.68
N LEU A 290 9.54 -16.38 1.99
CA LEU A 290 9.88 -15.02 1.58
C LEU A 290 10.45 -14.94 0.15
N GLY A 291 10.85 -16.06 -0.44
CA GLY A 291 11.58 -16.15 -1.70
C GLY A 291 13.07 -15.77 -1.61
N ARG A 292 13.59 -15.50 -0.40
CA ARG A 292 14.96 -15.07 -0.13
C ARG A 292 15.28 -15.19 1.37
N GLY A 293 16.58 -15.11 1.72
CA GLY A 293 17.00 -14.91 3.10
C GLY A 293 16.83 -13.48 3.59
N THR A 294 17.09 -13.30 4.89
CA THR A 294 17.30 -11.97 5.50
C THR A 294 18.76 -11.83 5.93
N GLY A 295 19.16 -10.63 6.38
CA GLY A 295 20.53 -10.37 6.82
C GLY A 295 20.98 -11.33 7.92
N ASP A 296 20.20 -11.41 9.01
CA ASP A 296 20.55 -12.24 10.18
C ASP A 296 19.81 -13.59 10.21
N ASN A 297 18.86 -13.80 9.29
CA ASN A 297 18.00 -15.00 9.22
C ASN A 297 17.21 -15.30 10.51
N GLU A 298 16.97 -14.26 11.30
CA GLU A 298 16.11 -14.33 12.47
C GLU A 298 14.63 -14.38 12.08
N TYR A 299 13.85 -15.22 12.76
CA TYR A 299 12.43 -15.44 12.43
C TYR A 299 11.60 -14.15 12.41
N TYR A 300 11.93 -13.19 13.29
CA TYR A 300 11.22 -11.92 13.39
C TYR A 300 11.48 -11.01 12.20
N GLN A 301 12.67 -11.09 11.59
CA GLN A 301 12.97 -10.36 10.36
C GLN A 301 12.15 -10.95 9.21
N PHE A 302 12.09 -12.29 9.10
CA PHE A 302 11.21 -12.94 8.13
C PHE A 302 9.76 -12.49 8.29
N LEU A 303 9.23 -12.45 9.52
CA LEU A 303 7.87 -11.98 9.77
C LEU A 303 7.67 -10.51 9.38
N GLN A 304 8.60 -9.62 9.71
CA GLN A 304 8.54 -8.20 9.35
C GLN A 304 8.55 -7.99 7.83
N GLU A 305 9.47 -8.65 7.13
CA GLU A 305 9.63 -8.57 5.68
C GLU A 305 8.43 -9.18 4.95
N LEU A 306 7.97 -10.36 5.39
CA LEU A 306 6.74 -10.98 4.87
C LEU A 306 5.53 -10.07 5.05
N SER A 307 5.36 -9.48 6.24
CA SER A 307 4.24 -8.56 6.52
C SER A 307 4.32 -7.26 5.71
N LEU A 308 5.52 -6.82 5.34
CA LEU A 308 5.69 -5.67 4.46
C LEU A 308 5.31 -6.00 3.02
N GLU A 309 5.82 -7.11 2.50
CA GLU A 309 5.64 -7.50 1.09
C GLU A 309 4.24 -8.05 0.82
N HIS A 310 3.70 -8.82 1.76
CA HIS A 310 2.45 -9.54 1.67
C HIS A 310 1.70 -9.44 3.00
N PRO A 311 1.02 -8.33 3.32
CA PRO A 311 0.40 -8.14 4.64
C PRO A 311 -0.47 -9.30 5.13
N VAL A 312 -1.21 -9.96 4.22
CA VAL A 312 -2.03 -11.14 4.55
C VAL A 312 -1.21 -12.31 5.09
N SER A 313 0.08 -12.42 4.73
CA SER A 313 0.94 -13.53 5.12
C SER A 313 1.12 -13.62 6.63
N ALA A 314 1.10 -12.49 7.35
CA ALA A 314 1.15 -12.46 8.82
C ALA A 314 0.03 -13.30 9.45
N LEU A 315 -1.11 -13.41 8.77
CA LEU A 315 -2.25 -14.23 9.19
C LEU A 315 -2.22 -15.65 8.65
N LEU A 316 -1.28 -15.97 7.78
CA LEU A 316 -1.13 -17.28 7.15
C LEU A 316 0.02 -18.09 7.76
N VAL A 317 0.81 -17.49 8.64
CA VAL A 317 1.94 -18.12 9.30
C VAL A 317 1.74 -18.19 10.81
N ASN A 318 2.51 -19.03 11.47
CA ASN A 318 2.59 -19.07 12.93
C ASN A 318 4.04 -19.17 13.38
N THR A 319 4.29 -18.78 14.63
CA THR A 319 5.59 -18.98 15.26
C THR A 319 5.60 -20.35 15.93
N GLN A 320 6.57 -21.19 15.58
CA GLN A 320 6.77 -22.52 16.16
C GLN A 320 8.16 -22.63 16.76
N MET A 321 8.38 -23.66 17.59
CA MET A 321 9.68 -23.96 18.18
C MET A 321 10.27 -25.22 17.54
N THR A 322 11.55 -25.18 17.18
CA THR A 322 12.30 -26.38 16.82
C THR A 322 12.56 -27.28 18.04
N GLN A 323 13.08 -28.48 17.83
CA GLN A 323 13.45 -29.39 18.93
C GLN A 323 14.54 -28.79 19.84
N GLU A 324 15.37 -27.91 19.29
CA GLU A 324 16.42 -27.17 19.97
C GLU A 324 15.92 -25.87 20.63
N ASN A 325 14.60 -25.69 20.72
CA ASN A 325 13.95 -24.52 21.32
C ASN A 325 14.27 -23.19 20.60
N LYS A 326 14.45 -23.24 19.28
CA LYS A 326 14.58 -22.04 18.45
C LYS A 326 13.25 -21.66 17.80
N PRO A 327 12.84 -20.39 17.87
CA PRO A 327 11.63 -19.93 17.20
C PRO A 327 11.84 -19.84 15.69
N PHE A 328 10.83 -20.21 14.92
CA PHE A 328 10.79 -20.03 13.47
C PHE A 328 9.37 -19.73 13.00
N ILE A 329 9.25 -19.08 11.83
CA ILE A 329 7.96 -18.85 11.18
C ILE A 329 7.64 -20.00 10.23
N ALA A 330 6.42 -20.53 10.32
CA ALA A 330 5.96 -21.65 9.50
C ALA A 330 4.58 -21.36 8.88
N PRO A 331 4.27 -21.93 7.70
CA PRO A 331 2.90 -21.93 7.19
C PRO A 331 1.91 -22.54 8.20
N THR A 332 0.74 -21.94 8.32
CA THR A 332 -0.34 -22.49 9.13
C THR A 332 -1.03 -23.64 8.40
N ILE A 333 -0.91 -24.84 8.94
CA ILE A 333 -1.58 -26.06 8.45
C ILE A 333 -2.72 -26.42 9.42
N LEU A 334 -3.93 -26.61 8.87
CA LEU A 334 -5.11 -26.96 9.65
C LEU A 334 -5.08 -28.43 10.07
N LYS A 335 -5.92 -28.80 11.05
CA LYS A 335 -6.09 -30.21 11.46
C LYS A 335 -6.54 -31.14 10.31
N SER A 336 -7.20 -30.59 9.29
CA SER A 336 -7.55 -31.33 8.07
C SER A 336 -6.35 -31.64 7.17
N GLY A 337 -5.17 -31.09 7.44
CA GLY A 337 -3.99 -31.19 6.60
C GLY A 337 -3.93 -30.15 5.47
N ALA A 338 -5.04 -29.43 5.22
CA ALA A 338 -5.05 -28.30 4.27
C ALA A 338 -4.31 -27.09 4.85
N SER A 339 -3.66 -26.32 3.99
CA SER A 339 -3.07 -25.05 4.42
C SER A 339 -4.14 -23.96 4.62
N LEU A 340 -3.85 -22.96 5.46
CA LEU A 340 -4.78 -21.85 5.67
C LEU A 340 -5.00 -21.03 4.38
N LEU A 341 -3.97 -20.93 3.53
CA LEU A 341 -4.06 -20.30 2.21
C LEU A 341 -5.13 -20.97 1.32
N GLU A 342 -5.11 -22.29 1.24
CA GLU A 342 -6.09 -23.08 0.47
C GLU A 342 -7.47 -22.99 1.09
N PHE A 343 -7.56 -23.08 2.41
CA PHE A 343 -8.82 -22.96 3.14
C PHE A 343 -9.51 -21.61 2.91
N LEU A 344 -8.75 -20.52 2.77
CA LEU A 344 -9.27 -19.19 2.47
C LEU A 344 -9.51 -18.95 0.97
N GLU A 345 -9.24 -19.95 0.11
CA GLU A 345 -9.36 -19.87 -1.36
C GLU A 345 -8.55 -18.69 -1.95
N LEU A 346 -7.41 -18.35 -1.33
CA LEU A 346 -6.56 -17.24 -1.79
C LEU A 346 -5.63 -17.63 -2.95
N ALA A 347 -5.46 -18.94 -3.15
CA ALA A 347 -4.44 -19.52 -4.01
C ALA A 347 -4.86 -19.62 -5.48
#